data_AF-A0AAN9UUT8-F1
#
_entry.id   AF-A0AAN9UUT8-F1
#
_cell.length_a   1.000
_cell.length_b   1.000
_cell.length_c   1.000
_cell.angle_alpha   90.00
_cell.angle_beta   90.00
_cell.angle_gamma   90.00
#
_symmetry.space_group_name_H-M   'P 1'
#
loop_
_entity.id
_entity.type
_entity.pdbx_description
1 polymer ?
#
loop_
_entity_poly.entity_id
_entity_poly.type
_entity_poly.pdbx_seq_one_letter_code
_entity_poly.pdbx_strand_id
1 'polypeptide(L)'
;MHSTFGASKAYTVDDAPPDIKEFFRGDMWNDDPECQMFDDEEDDNWNFSSGTVWLSKFTAAQYGDFDEGNLIGRSHFWDLQFLHAMGAALGEQPDDTRAKIMLWLEVAYKLSVGGGGIDGADAIGDVPVTSVVNETTSYQLSDFFTATSSPRSTDSLSSLFACSTRYRHVDVQRRAIGSCLHLVQDSFARGHTRRVLLNPEDLVPSVSGNGTITEFAPGKYAVLGAVENFHSYVDQGSAHADADHWDSDWPDMDAAEPSSFDRLWGARVAQEKGVRLLDFWQAGTAWEDGVADWLLGEVFNLSPNATSSDNTV
;
A
#
# COMPACT_ATOMS: atom_id res chain seq x y z
N MET A 1 17.83 1.42 16.33
CA MET A 1 16.95 1.57 17.51
C MET A 1 15.67 0.86 17.13
N HIS A 2 15.33 -0.27 17.75
CA HIS A 2 14.09 -0.97 17.44
C HIS A 2 13.02 -0.46 18.40
N SER A 3 12.27 0.57 17.97
CA SER A 3 11.02 0.91 18.63
C SER A 3 10.07 -0.29 18.49
N THR A 4 9.29 -0.53 19.54
CA THR A 4 8.30 -1.59 19.56
C THR A 4 6.94 -1.13 19.07
N PHE A 5 6.72 0.17 18.85
CA PHE A 5 5.45 0.75 18.39
C PHE A 5 4.20 0.26 19.16
N GLY A 6 4.38 -0.11 20.44
CA GLY A 6 3.32 -0.70 21.27
C GLY A 6 3.21 -2.24 21.20
N ALA A 7 3.93 -2.91 20.31
CA ALA A 7 3.97 -4.37 20.15
C ALA A 7 5.17 -5.02 20.88
N SER A 8 4.93 -6.06 21.68
CA SER A 8 6.03 -6.83 22.26
C SER A 8 6.85 -7.52 21.16
N LYS A 9 8.20 -7.50 21.28
CA LYS A 9 9.09 -8.28 20.41
C LYS A 9 8.92 -9.79 20.57
N ALA A 10 8.19 -10.23 21.58
CA ALA A 10 7.86 -11.64 21.79
C ALA A 10 6.65 -12.08 20.95
N TYR A 11 5.89 -11.15 20.38
CA TYR A 11 4.74 -11.51 19.57
C TYR A 11 5.18 -11.99 18.18
N THR A 12 4.59 -13.10 17.75
CA THR A 12 4.44 -13.47 16.35
C THR A 12 3.13 -12.87 15.81
N VAL A 13 2.94 -12.92 14.49
CA VAL A 13 1.66 -12.52 13.87
C VAL A 13 0.48 -13.31 14.45
N ASP A 14 0.69 -14.60 14.72
CA ASP A 14 -0.38 -15.50 15.18
C ASP A 14 -0.78 -15.24 16.63
N ASP A 15 0.19 -15.00 17.52
CA ASP A 15 -0.04 -14.84 18.97
C ASP A 15 -0.20 -13.38 19.42
N ALA A 16 -0.06 -12.42 18.50
CA ALA A 16 -0.28 -11.01 18.77
C ALA A 16 -1.70 -10.76 19.33
N PRO A 17 -1.85 -9.85 20.30
CA PRO A 17 -3.16 -9.51 20.84
C PRO A 17 -4.01 -8.82 19.76
N PRO A 18 -5.36 -8.86 19.87
CA PRO A 18 -6.24 -8.40 18.81
C PRO A 18 -6.05 -6.92 18.42
N ASP A 19 -5.63 -6.07 19.35
CA ASP A 19 -5.34 -4.66 19.05
C ASP A 19 -4.10 -4.52 18.16
N ILE A 20 -3.07 -5.35 18.32
CA ILE A 20 -1.91 -5.37 17.44
C ILE A 20 -2.28 -5.92 16.06
N LYS A 21 -3.23 -6.86 16.00
CA LYS A 21 -3.77 -7.40 14.74
C LYS A 21 -4.45 -6.35 13.88
N GLU A 22 -4.95 -5.24 14.46
CA GLU A 22 -5.48 -4.12 13.68
C GLU A 22 -4.44 -3.43 12.79
N PHE A 23 -3.14 -3.45 13.15
CA PHE A 23 -2.07 -2.95 12.25
C PHE A 23 -1.98 -3.82 11.00
N PHE A 24 -1.92 -5.14 11.18
CA PHE A 24 -1.83 -6.09 10.07
C PHE A 24 -3.10 -6.08 9.22
N ARG A 25 -4.28 -5.92 9.84
CA ARG A 25 -5.54 -5.70 9.11
C ARG A 25 -5.53 -4.43 8.29
N GLY A 26 -4.84 -3.39 8.76
CA GLY A 26 -4.61 -2.16 8.01
C GLY A 26 -3.66 -2.35 6.83
N ASP A 27 -2.55 -3.04 7.06
CA ASP A 27 -1.56 -3.38 6.02
C ASP A 27 -2.27 -4.13 4.89
N MET A 28 -3.05 -5.16 5.22
CA MET A 28 -3.82 -5.92 4.22
C MET A 28 -5.05 -5.19 3.63
N TRP A 29 -5.41 -4.01 4.15
CA TRP A 29 -6.67 -3.35 3.75
C TRP A 29 -6.64 -2.89 2.30
N ASN A 30 -5.50 -2.48 1.74
CA ASN A 30 -5.45 -2.00 0.36
C ASN A 30 -5.74 -3.16 -0.63
N ASP A 31 -5.25 -4.36 -0.32
CA ASP A 31 -5.54 -5.61 -1.06
C ASP A 31 -6.97 -6.13 -0.80
N ASP A 32 -7.52 -5.87 0.39
CA ASP A 32 -8.85 -6.32 0.81
C ASP A 32 -9.71 -5.17 1.37
N PRO A 33 -10.03 -4.14 0.56
CA PRO A 33 -10.67 -2.94 1.06
C PRO A 33 -12.14 -3.16 1.41
N GLU A 34 -12.66 -4.35 1.07
CA GLU A 34 -14.00 -4.82 1.45
C GLU A 34 -14.00 -5.84 2.61
N CYS A 35 -12.85 -6.10 3.24
CA CYS A 35 -12.71 -7.03 4.37
C CYS A 35 -13.24 -8.47 4.08
N GLN A 36 -13.08 -8.97 2.85
CA GLN A 36 -13.55 -10.28 2.41
C GLN A 36 -12.56 -11.42 2.65
N MET A 37 -11.29 -11.14 2.98
CA MET A 37 -10.29 -12.16 3.32
C MET A 37 -10.42 -12.70 4.75
N PHE A 38 -11.34 -12.15 5.54
CA PHE A 38 -11.53 -12.53 6.94
C PHE A 38 -13.00 -12.81 7.23
N ASP A 39 -13.26 -13.83 8.05
CA ASP A 39 -14.60 -14.10 8.55
C ASP A 39 -14.99 -13.02 9.56
N ASP A 40 -16.17 -12.43 9.37
CA ASP A 40 -16.69 -11.39 10.25
C ASP A 40 -17.20 -12.00 11.56
N GLU A 41 -16.47 -11.83 12.66
CA GLU A 41 -16.82 -12.33 13.99
C GLU A 41 -16.83 -11.19 15.04
N GLU A 42 -17.61 -11.37 16.11
CA GLU A 42 -17.78 -10.31 17.12
C GLU A 42 -16.53 -10.11 17.99
N ASP A 43 -15.79 -11.18 18.27
CA ASP A 43 -14.71 -11.21 19.26
C ASP A 43 -13.37 -11.73 18.68
N ASP A 44 -13.31 -12.00 17.36
CA ASP A 44 -12.08 -12.36 16.64
C ASP A 44 -12.02 -11.57 15.32
N ASN A 45 -10.86 -11.00 15.01
CA ASN A 45 -10.63 -10.25 13.77
C ASN A 45 -9.43 -10.80 12.96
N TRP A 46 -8.97 -11.99 13.32
CA TRP A 46 -7.84 -12.70 12.71
C TRP A 46 -8.19 -14.13 12.31
N ASN A 47 -9.45 -14.33 11.89
CA ASN A 47 -9.93 -15.56 11.30
C ASN A 47 -10.01 -15.39 9.78
N PHE A 48 -9.15 -16.08 9.03
CA PHE A 48 -9.14 -16.00 7.57
C PHE A 48 -10.33 -16.70 6.95
N SER A 49 -10.99 -16.03 6.01
CA SER A 49 -12.10 -16.61 5.25
C SER A 49 -11.57 -17.56 4.16
N SER A 50 -12.49 -18.21 3.46
CA SER A 50 -12.15 -18.96 2.24
C SER A 50 -11.58 -18.11 1.09
N GLY A 51 -11.70 -16.78 1.15
CA GLY A 51 -11.30 -15.86 0.08
C GLY A 51 -12.15 -15.93 -1.20
N THR A 52 -13.20 -16.75 -1.23
CA THR A 52 -13.99 -17.00 -2.46
C THR A 52 -14.75 -15.77 -2.95
N VAL A 53 -15.30 -14.95 -2.05
CA VAL A 53 -15.98 -13.69 -2.42
C VAL A 53 -14.97 -12.68 -2.94
N TRP A 54 -13.82 -12.53 -2.27
CA TRP A 54 -12.72 -11.70 -2.72
C TRP A 54 -12.29 -12.08 -4.13
N LEU A 55 -12.00 -13.38 -4.36
CA LEU A 55 -11.57 -13.90 -5.66
C LEU A 55 -12.62 -13.65 -6.74
N SER A 56 -13.91 -13.81 -6.42
CA SER A 56 -14.98 -13.53 -7.38
C SER A 56 -15.00 -12.06 -7.81
N LYS A 57 -14.83 -11.13 -6.87
CA LYS A 57 -14.83 -9.68 -7.13
C LYS A 57 -13.58 -9.22 -7.89
N PHE A 58 -12.42 -9.72 -7.47
CA PHE A 58 -11.15 -9.50 -8.15
C PHE A 58 -11.19 -10.01 -9.60
N THR A 59 -11.66 -11.24 -9.80
CA THR A 59 -11.75 -11.87 -11.12
C THR A 59 -12.74 -11.15 -12.04
N ALA A 60 -13.87 -10.67 -11.51
CA ALA A 60 -14.82 -9.89 -12.29
C ALA A 60 -14.16 -8.63 -12.88
N ALA A 61 -13.44 -7.88 -12.06
CA ALA A 61 -12.73 -6.68 -12.50
C ALA A 61 -11.56 -6.99 -13.44
N GLN A 62 -10.83 -8.08 -13.22
CA GLN A 62 -9.78 -8.55 -14.12
C GLN A 62 -10.32 -8.80 -15.55
N TYR A 63 -11.58 -9.21 -15.68
CA TYR A 63 -12.26 -9.39 -16.97
C TYR A 63 -13.04 -8.16 -17.46
N GLY A 64 -12.80 -7.00 -16.85
CA GLY A 64 -13.33 -5.70 -17.29
C GLY A 64 -14.70 -5.34 -16.74
N ASP A 65 -15.19 -6.02 -15.69
CA ASP A 65 -16.41 -5.63 -14.97
C ASP A 65 -16.10 -4.51 -13.96
N PHE A 66 -16.07 -3.27 -14.47
CA PHE A 66 -15.79 -2.07 -13.68
C PHE A 66 -17.08 -1.54 -13.04
N ASP A 67 -17.41 -2.09 -11.87
CA ASP A 67 -18.50 -1.65 -11.00
C ASP A 67 -17.98 -0.68 -9.92
N GLU A 68 -18.59 0.50 -9.78
CA GLU A 68 -18.26 1.45 -8.70
C GLU A 68 -18.51 0.87 -7.30
N GLY A 69 -19.31 -0.20 -7.20
CA GLY A 69 -19.57 -0.97 -5.99
C GLY A 69 -18.58 -2.11 -5.70
N ASN A 70 -17.61 -2.36 -6.58
CA ASN A 70 -16.57 -3.38 -6.42
C ASN A 70 -15.25 -2.73 -6.01
N LEU A 71 -15.06 -2.46 -4.72
CA LEU A 71 -13.91 -1.72 -4.22
C LEU A 71 -12.60 -2.49 -4.40
N ILE A 72 -12.65 -3.83 -4.27
CA ILE A 72 -11.51 -4.71 -4.60
C ILE A 72 -11.11 -4.52 -6.07
N GLY A 73 -12.08 -4.59 -6.99
CA GLY A 73 -11.82 -4.38 -8.41
C GLY A 73 -11.25 -3.00 -8.72
N ARG A 74 -11.74 -1.98 -8.02
CA ARG A 74 -11.29 -0.59 -8.18
C ARG A 74 -9.85 -0.39 -7.73
N SER A 75 -9.46 -0.95 -6.58
CA SER A 75 -8.09 -0.82 -6.07
C SER A 75 -7.09 -1.56 -6.94
N HIS A 76 -7.45 -2.69 -7.56
CA HIS A 76 -6.49 -3.50 -8.33
C HIS A 76 -6.46 -3.16 -9.83
N PHE A 77 -7.57 -2.75 -10.43
CA PHE A 77 -7.69 -2.68 -11.89
C PHE A 77 -8.21 -1.35 -12.45
N TRP A 78 -8.64 -0.43 -11.58
CA TRP A 78 -9.30 0.78 -12.05
C TRP A 78 -8.84 2.04 -11.30
N ASP A 79 -9.75 2.92 -10.94
CA ASP A 79 -9.50 4.30 -10.54
C ASP A 79 -8.88 4.48 -9.14
N LEU A 80 -8.76 3.40 -8.36
CA LEU A 80 -8.14 3.39 -7.04
C LEU A 80 -6.77 2.69 -7.01
N GLN A 81 -6.16 2.39 -8.16
CA GLN A 81 -4.82 1.77 -8.23
C GLN A 81 -3.71 2.54 -7.51
N PHE A 82 -3.91 3.83 -7.23
CA PHE A 82 -2.99 4.59 -6.40
C PHE A 82 -2.91 4.06 -4.96
N LEU A 83 -3.84 3.22 -4.50
CA LEU A 83 -3.74 2.48 -3.23
C LEU A 83 -2.63 1.43 -3.24
N HIS A 84 -2.10 1.06 -4.41
CA HIS A 84 -0.98 0.14 -4.59
C HIS A 84 0.24 0.84 -5.20
N ALA A 85 0.35 2.16 -5.03
CA ALA A 85 1.38 2.97 -5.67
C ALA A 85 1.44 2.80 -7.21
N MET A 86 0.29 2.57 -7.85
CA MET A 86 0.16 2.37 -9.30
C MET A 86 -0.68 3.47 -9.94
N GLY A 87 -0.45 3.72 -11.24
CA GLY A 87 -1.33 4.57 -12.04
C GLY A 87 -2.61 3.84 -12.42
N ALA A 88 -3.73 4.54 -12.49
CA ALA A 88 -5.03 3.97 -12.84
C ALA A 88 -5.20 3.71 -14.34
N ALA A 89 -4.36 4.32 -15.18
CA ALA A 89 -4.43 4.20 -16.63
C ALA A 89 -3.05 4.23 -17.30
N LEU A 90 -2.95 3.58 -18.46
CA LEU A 90 -1.81 3.74 -19.35
C LEU A 90 -1.66 5.21 -19.76
N GLY A 91 -0.45 5.74 -19.62
CA GLY A 91 -0.14 7.14 -19.92
C GLY A 91 -0.51 8.15 -18.84
N GLU A 92 -0.98 7.70 -17.66
CA GLU A 92 -1.15 8.58 -16.49
C GLU A 92 0.19 9.24 -16.14
N GLN A 93 0.18 10.55 -15.89
CA GLN A 93 1.42 11.26 -15.57
C GLN A 93 1.90 10.88 -14.16
N PRO A 94 3.21 10.76 -13.93
CA PRO A 94 3.72 10.36 -12.63
C PRO A 94 3.34 11.35 -11.51
N ASP A 95 3.21 12.63 -11.83
CA ASP A 95 2.73 13.63 -10.87
C ASP A 95 1.25 13.44 -10.50
N ASP A 96 0.40 12.96 -11.42
CA ASP A 96 -1.00 12.64 -11.13
C ASP A 96 -1.10 11.45 -10.17
N THR A 97 -0.43 10.34 -10.49
CA THR A 97 -0.39 9.16 -9.62
C THR A 97 0.14 9.53 -8.24
N ARG A 98 1.26 10.26 -8.18
CA ARG A 98 1.87 10.72 -6.93
C ARG A 98 0.91 11.58 -6.11
N ALA A 99 0.18 12.50 -6.74
CA ALA A 99 -0.77 13.34 -6.02
C ALA A 99 -1.92 12.52 -5.41
N LYS A 100 -2.42 11.49 -6.10
CA LYS A 100 -3.45 10.59 -5.57
C LYS A 100 -2.94 9.73 -4.41
N ILE A 101 -1.70 9.23 -4.51
CA ILE A 101 -1.02 8.54 -3.41
C ILE A 101 -0.93 9.47 -2.19
N MET A 102 -0.46 10.71 -2.38
CA MET A 102 -0.30 11.68 -1.29
C MET A 102 -1.64 12.11 -0.68
N LEU A 103 -2.72 12.21 -1.49
CA LEU A 103 -4.08 12.41 -0.99
C LEU A 103 -4.46 11.32 0.01
N TRP A 104 -4.29 10.04 -0.38
CA TRP A 104 -4.64 8.93 0.49
C TRP A 104 -3.78 8.86 1.74
N LEU A 105 -2.46 9.01 1.59
CA LEU A 105 -1.53 9.00 2.72
C LEU A 105 -1.84 10.11 3.72
N GLU A 106 -2.19 11.32 3.26
CA GLU A 106 -2.56 12.41 4.16
C GLU A 106 -3.81 12.06 4.98
N VAL A 107 -4.85 11.55 4.32
CA VAL A 107 -6.11 11.15 4.96
C VAL A 107 -5.86 10.04 5.98
N ALA A 108 -5.23 8.94 5.54
CA ALA A 108 -5.00 7.76 6.37
C ALA A 108 -4.05 8.09 7.54
N TYR A 109 -2.99 8.86 7.30
CA TYR A 109 -2.06 9.25 8.35
C TYR A 109 -2.71 10.17 9.39
N LYS A 110 -3.44 11.23 8.97
CA LYS A 110 -4.13 12.14 9.90
C LYS A 110 -5.21 11.42 10.72
N LEU A 111 -5.95 10.49 10.10
CA LEU A 111 -6.87 9.60 10.81
C LEU A 111 -6.12 8.75 11.84
N SER A 112 -4.95 8.19 11.48
CA SER A 112 -4.21 7.26 12.33
C SER A 112 -3.55 7.89 13.56
N VAL A 113 -3.11 9.15 13.47
CA VAL A 113 -2.47 9.84 14.61
C VAL A 113 -3.51 10.29 15.64
N GLY A 114 -4.74 10.57 15.18
CA GLY A 114 -5.79 11.17 16.01
C GLY A 114 -5.52 12.65 16.31
N GLY A 115 -6.55 13.48 16.24
CA GLY A 115 -6.41 14.93 16.48
C GLY A 115 -5.77 15.72 15.32
N GLY A 116 -5.48 15.07 14.19
CA GLY A 116 -4.98 15.69 12.95
C GLY A 116 -6.05 16.36 12.09
N GLY A 117 -7.25 16.59 12.64
CA GLY A 117 -8.37 17.22 11.93
C GLY A 117 -9.21 16.26 11.06
N ILE A 118 -8.96 14.96 11.14
CA ILE A 118 -9.74 13.90 10.50
C ILE A 118 -10.11 12.85 11.57
N ASP A 119 -11.37 12.44 11.60
CA ASP A 119 -11.91 11.43 12.50
C ASP A 119 -12.64 10.32 11.72
N GLY A 120 -12.77 9.14 12.33
CA GLY A 120 -13.47 8.02 11.72
C GLY A 120 -14.94 8.30 11.41
N ALA A 121 -15.58 9.21 12.14
CA ALA A 121 -16.96 9.62 11.91
C ALA A 121 -17.14 10.56 10.70
N ASP A 122 -16.07 11.14 10.16
CA ASP A 122 -16.15 12.05 9.02
C ASP A 122 -16.66 11.31 7.78
N ALA A 123 -17.56 11.95 7.03
CA ALA A 123 -18.01 11.44 5.75
C ALA A 123 -16.87 11.50 4.74
N ILE A 124 -16.67 10.45 3.94
CA ILE A 124 -15.56 10.32 2.99
C ILE A 124 -15.48 11.54 2.05
N GLY A 125 -16.62 12.03 1.58
CA GLY A 125 -16.71 13.17 0.65
C GLY A 125 -16.50 14.54 1.30
N ASP A 126 -16.55 14.63 2.63
CA ASP A 126 -16.39 15.89 3.39
C ASP A 126 -14.97 16.03 3.98
N VAL A 127 -14.10 15.04 3.76
CA VAL A 127 -12.71 15.06 4.25
C VAL A 127 -11.96 16.25 3.66
N PRO A 128 -11.40 17.16 4.49
CA PRO A 128 -10.87 18.45 4.03
C PRO A 128 -9.42 18.34 3.53
N VAL A 129 -9.13 17.33 2.71
CA VAL A 129 -7.81 17.12 2.11
C VAL A 129 -7.90 17.30 0.61
N THR A 130 -7.03 18.16 0.08
CA THR A 130 -6.88 18.37 -1.36
C THR A 130 -5.42 18.22 -1.72
N SER A 131 -5.13 17.26 -2.59
CA SER A 131 -3.79 17.08 -3.16
C SER A 131 -3.70 17.81 -4.48
N VAL A 132 -2.75 18.74 -4.60
CA VAL A 132 -2.61 19.62 -5.78
C VAL A 132 -1.43 19.18 -6.62
N VAL A 133 -1.67 18.92 -7.90
CA VAL A 133 -0.62 18.66 -8.90
C VAL A 133 -0.10 19.98 -9.45
N ASN A 134 -1.02 20.85 -9.89
CA ASN A 134 -0.75 22.15 -10.51
C ASN A 134 -1.98 23.06 -10.38
N GLU A 135 -1.93 24.27 -10.96
CA GLU A 135 -3.01 25.28 -10.90
C GLU A 135 -4.38 24.79 -11.40
N THR A 136 -4.41 23.73 -12.23
CA THR A 136 -5.62 23.22 -12.88
C THR A 136 -5.98 21.80 -12.50
N THR A 137 -5.11 21.10 -11.77
CA THR A 137 -5.30 19.68 -11.42
C THR A 137 -5.09 19.48 -9.92
N SER A 138 -6.14 18.97 -9.28
CA SER A 138 -6.14 18.59 -7.86
C SER A 138 -7.10 17.42 -7.64
N TYR A 139 -6.90 16.68 -6.55
CA TYR A 139 -7.69 15.52 -6.18
C TYR A 139 -8.22 15.62 -4.75
N GLN A 140 -9.45 15.16 -4.55
CA GLN A 140 -10.11 14.96 -3.26
C GLN A 140 -10.73 13.55 -3.23
N LEU A 141 -11.03 13.02 -2.03
CA LEU A 141 -11.67 11.69 -1.94
C LEU A 141 -13.02 11.64 -2.66
N SER A 142 -13.77 12.75 -2.68
CA SER A 142 -15.05 12.86 -3.39
C SER A 142 -14.94 12.63 -4.90
N ASP A 143 -13.74 12.74 -5.48
CA ASP A 143 -13.52 12.45 -6.91
C ASP A 143 -13.56 10.95 -7.19
N PHE A 144 -13.33 10.11 -6.16
CA PHE A 144 -13.32 8.65 -6.26
C PHE A 144 -14.50 7.99 -5.55
N PHE A 145 -14.97 8.54 -4.44
CA PHE A 145 -16.13 8.02 -3.73
C PHE A 145 -17.33 8.92 -4.03
N THR A 146 -18.28 8.41 -4.80
CA THR A 146 -19.42 9.16 -5.35
C THR A 146 -20.73 8.76 -4.65
N ALA A 147 -21.86 9.26 -5.12
CA ALA A 147 -23.17 8.82 -4.64
C ALA A 147 -23.54 7.40 -5.12
N THR A 148 -22.86 6.88 -6.14
CA THR A 148 -23.13 5.59 -6.79
C THR A 148 -22.12 4.51 -6.44
N SER A 149 -20.97 4.87 -5.86
CA SER A 149 -19.97 3.91 -5.39
C SER A 149 -20.37 3.20 -4.10
N SER A 150 -19.68 2.09 -3.79
CA SER A 150 -19.73 1.44 -2.48
C SER A 150 -18.31 1.31 -1.93
N PRO A 151 -17.95 2.01 -0.83
CA PRO A 151 -18.77 2.95 -0.06
C PRO A 151 -19.07 4.25 -0.84
N ARG A 152 -20.09 4.98 -0.39
CA ARG A 152 -20.52 6.27 -0.96
C ARG A 152 -19.77 7.42 -0.32
N SER A 153 -19.76 8.58 -0.97
CA SER A 153 -19.24 9.83 -0.41
C SER A 153 -19.82 10.22 0.96
N THR A 154 -21.03 9.78 1.26
CA THR A 154 -21.74 10.08 2.53
C THR A 154 -21.51 9.04 3.61
N ASP A 155 -20.87 7.91 3.30
CA ASP A 155 -20.49 6.93 4.30
C ASP A 155 -19.23 7.41 5.05
N SER A 156 -19.02 6.89 6.26
CA SER A 156 -17.93 7.35 7.13
C SER A 156 -16.58 6.73 6.78
N LEU A 157 -15.48 7.38 7.15
CA LEU A 157 -14.14 6.79 7.07
C LEU A 157 -14.04 5.49 7.90
N SER A 158 -14.73 5.40 9.04
CA SER A 158 -14.83 4.16 9.80
C SER A 158 -15.52 3.05 8.99
N SER A 159 -16.57 3.36 8.24
CA SER A 159 -17.24 2.39 7.36
C SER A 159 -16.32 1.93 6.23
N LEU A 160 -15.49 2.81 5.68
CA LEU A 160 -14.48 2.48 4.66
C LEU A 160 -13.43 1.50 5.21
N PHE A 161 -12.77 1.85 6.32
CA PHE A 161 -11.69 1.02 6.90
C PHE A 161 -12.19 -0.25 7.60
N ALA A 162 -13.42 -0.26 8.10
CA ALA A 162 -13.96 -1.37 8.91
C ALA A 162 -15.02 -2.21 8.19
N CYS A 163 -15.53 -1.77 7.04
CA CYS A 163 -16.60 -2.45 6.29
C CYS A 163 -17.85 -2.76 7.14
N SER A 164 -18.10 -1.94 8.17
CA SER A 164 -19.18 -2.17 9.15
C SER A 164 -19.14 -3.56 9.82
N THR A 165 -17.94 -4.10 10.03
CA THR A 165 -17.70 -5.38 10.74
C THR A 165 -18.41 -5.44 12.09
N ARG A 166 -18.78 -6.66 12.51
CA ARG A 166 -19.34 -6.96 13.84
C ARG A 166 -18.28 -7.00 14.94
N TYR A 167 -17.00 -7.00 14.60
CA TYR A 167 -15.92 -7.02 15.56
C TYR A 167 -16.01 -5.83 16.52
N ARG A 168 -16.01 -6.10 17.83
CA ARG A 168 -16.32 -5.07 18.85
C ARG A 168 -15.16 -4.16 19.21
N HIS A 169 -13.95 -4.52 18.80
CA HIS A 169 -12.72 -3.83 19.20
C HIS A 169 -11.95 -3.26 18.00
N VAL A 170 -12.67 -2.89 16.94
CA VAL A 170 -12.08 -2.24 15.76
C VAL A 170 -11.31 -1.00 16.18
N ASP A 171 -10.08 -0.89 15.66
CA ASP A 171 -9.25 0.30 15.79
C ASP A 171 -8.93 0.84 14.39
N VAL A 172 -9.79 1.75 13.92
CA VAL A 172 -9.64 2.34 12.59
C VAL A 172 -8.37 3.20 12.46
N GLN A 173 -7.83 3.69 13.58
CA GLN A 173 -6.59 4.47 13.57
C GLN A 173 -5.41 3.54 13.25
N ARG A 174 -5.36 2.35 13.88
CA ARG A 174 -4.36 1.32 13.58
C ARG A 174 -4.49 0.76 12.17
N ARG A 175 -5.72 0.56 11.69
CA ARG A 175 -5.93 0.17 10.29
C ARG A 175 -5.41 1.23 9.31
N ALA A 176 -5.65 2.50 9.61
CA ALA A 176 -5.22 3.60 8.74
C ALA A 176 -3.69 3.72 8.64
N ILE A 177 -2.95 3.58 9.75
CA ILE A 177 -1.47 3.55 9.67
C ILE A 177 -0.97 2.29 8.97
N GLY A 178 -1.63 1.14 9.14
CA GLY A 178 -1.34 -0.08 8.37
C GLY A 178 -1.48 0.15 6.86
N SER A 179 -2.57 0.79 6.42
CA SER A 179 -2.78 1.13 5.00
C SER A 179 -1.69 2.06 4.44
N CYS A 180 -1.11 2.93 5.27
CA CYS A 180 0.05 3.73 4.88
C CYS A 180 1.31 2.87 4.74
N LEU A 181 1.51 1.87 5.60
CA LEU A 181 2.63 0.93 5.49
C LEU A 181 2.55 0.12 4.20
N HIS A 182 1.38 -0.39 3.86
CA HIS A 182 1.13 -1.10 2.60
C HIS A 182 1.60 -0.29 1.40
N LEU A 183 1.20 0.99 1.32
CA LEU A 183 1.63 1.89 0.26
C LEU A 183 3.14 2.12 0.21
N VAL A 184 3.78 2.24 1.37
CA VAL A 184 5.24 2.31 1.42
C VAL A 184 5.85 1.03 0.85
N GLN A 185 5.33 -0.15 1.22
CA GLN A 185 5.79 -1.45 0.72
C GLN A 185 5.63 -1.56 -0.80
N ASP A 186 4.43 -1.34 -1.32
CA ASP A 186 4.14 -1.40 -2.77
C ASP A 186 4.99 -0.41 -3.55
N SER A 187 5.28 0.77 -2.98
CA SER A 187 6.13 1.76 -3.64
C SER A 187 7.57 1.29 -3.89
N PHE A 188 8.03 0.19 -3.28
CA PHE A 188 9.33 -0.43 -3.53
C PHE A 188 9.23 -1.83 -4.16
N ALA A 189 8.01 -2.37 -4.31
CA ALA A 189 7.77 -3.63 -4.97
C ALA A 189 7.94 -3.49 -6.49
N ARG A 190 8.64 -4.43 -7.10
CA ARG A 190 9.00 -4.37 -8.52
C ARG A 190 7.78 -4.45 -9.44
N GLY A 191 6.76 -5.23 -9.09
CA GLY A 191 5.52 -5.30 -9.89
C GLY A 191 4.72 -4.00 -9.87
N HIS A 192 4.88 -3.16 -8.86
CA HIS A 192 4.09 -1.94 -8.68
C HIS A 192 4.80 -0.70 -9.21
N THR A 193 6.11 -0.62 -9.03
CA THR A 193 6.90 0.56 -9.42
C THR A 193 8.26 0.19 -10.02
N ARG A 194 8.71 1.00 -10.97
CA ARG A 194 10.10 1.04 -11.42
C ARG A 194 10.83 2.16 -10.69
N ARG A 195 11.99 1.85 -10.13
CA ARG A 195 12.87 2.79 -9.42
C ARG A 195 14.30 2.73 -9.92
N VAL A 196 15.02 3.83 -9.71
CA VAL A 196 16.46 3.90 -9.97
C VAL A 196 17.19 2.92 -9.04
N LEU A 197 17.84 1.90 -9.59
CA LEU A 197 18.77 1.05 -8.82
C LEU A 197 20.08 1.81 -8.58
N LEU A 198 20.44 2.02 -7.31
CA LEU A 198 21.60 2.81 -6.92
C LEU A 198 22.89 1.99 -6.79
N ASN A 199 22.79 0.66 -6.69
CA ASN A 199 23.92 -0.26 -6.56
C ASN A 199 23.91 -1.38 -7.63
N PRO A 200 23.88 -1.05 -8.94
CA PRO A 200 23.88 -2.06 -10.00
C PRO A 200 25.11 -2.96 -10.01
N GLU A 201 26.23 -2.51 -9.44
CA GLU A 201 27.47 -3.28 -9.30
C GLU A 201 27.37 -4.46 -8.31
N ASP A 202 26.37 -4.44 -7.43
CA ASP A 202 26.14 -5.51 -6.46
C ASP A 202 25.33 -6.69 -7.05
N LEU A 203 24.83 -6.55 -8.28
CA LEU A 203 24.11 -7.62 -8.98
C LEU A 203 25.06 -8.76 -9.39
N VAL A 204 24.65 -10.00 -9.18
CA VAL A 204 25.36 -11.17 -9.69
C VAL A 204 24.88 -11.54 -11.11
N PRO A 205 25.78 -11.92 -12.03
CA PRO A 205 25.38 -12.39 -13.35
C PRO A 205 24.55 -13.68 -13.26
N SER A 206 23.35 -13.69 -13.83
CA SER A 206 22.48 -14.88 -13.87
C SER A 206 23.15 -16.06 -14.59
N VAL A 207 23.04 -17.25 -13.99
CA VAL A 207 23.29 -18.53 -14.64
C VAL A 207 21.94 -19.21 -14.91
N SER A 208 21.53 -19.16 -16.18
CA SER A 208 20.50 -19.96 -16.86
C SER A 208 19.12 -19.33 -17.14
N GLY A 209 18.77 -19.34 -18.43
CA GLY A 209 17.51 -19.89 -18.94
C GLY A 209 16.20 -19.14 -18.67
N ASN A 210 15.95 -18.10 -19.47
CA ASN A 210 14.62 -17.49 -19.75
C ASN A 210 13.98 -16.52 -18.74
N GLY A 211 14.69 -16.03 -17.73
CA GLY A 211 14.18 -14.95 -16.87
C GLY A 211 15.29 -14.09 -16.27
N THR A 212 15.08 -12.78 -16.24
CA THR A 212 16.03 -11.81 -15.68
C THR A 212 16.02 -11.91 -14.15
N ILE A 213 16.80 -12.84 -13.57
CA ILE A 213 16.98 -12.89 -12.12
C ILE A 213 17.98 -11.80 -11.69
N THR A 214 17.46 -10.84 -10.92
CA THR A 214 18.18 -9.80 -10.17
C THR A 214 18.58 -10.35 -8.80
N GLU A 215 19.56 -11.24 -8.75
CA GLU A 215 20.18 -11.62 -7.48
C GLU A 215 21.29 -10.62 -7.13
N PHE A 216 21.46 -10.37 -5.83
CA PHE A 216 22.54 -9.56 -5.28
C PHE A 216 23.61 -10.46 -4.67
N ALA A 217 24.87 -9.98 -4.66
CA ALA A 217 25.95 -10.67 -3.99
C ALA A 217 25.61 -10.94 -2.51
N PRO A 218 26.15 -12.01 -1.87
CA PRO A 218 25.82 -12.33 -0.49
C PRO A 218 25.97 -11.15 0.48
N GLY A 219 24.90 -10.87 1.24
CA GLY A 219 24.82 -9.74 2.17
C GLY A 219 24.58 -8.38 1.50
N LYS A 220 24.25 -8.37 0.21
CA LYS A 220 23.78 -7.20 -0.54
C LYS A 220 22.32 -7.37 -0.93
N TYR A 221 21.65 -6.25 -1.16
CA TYR A 221 20.25 -6.17 -1.54
C TYR A 221 20.03 -4.94 -2.42
N ALA A 222 18.85 -4.82 -3.03
CA ALA A 222 18.51 -3.68 -3.87
C ALA A 222 18.46 -2.38 -3.06
N VAL A 223 19.27 -1.40 -3.44
CA VAL A 223 19.19 -0.03 -2.93
C VAL A 223 18.45 0.81 -3.97
N LEU A 224 17.22 1.17 -3.66
CA LEU A 224 16.31 1.83 -4.60
C LEU A 224 16.20 3.33 -4.31
N GLY A 225 16.37 4.13 -5.35
CA GLY A 225 16.24 5.59 -5.34
C GLY A 225 14.85 6.04 -5.78
N ALA A 226 14.82 7.16 -6.50
CA ALA A 226 13.59 7.81 -6.97
C ALA A 226 12.77 6.92 -7.92
N VAL A 227 11.45 7.18 -7.96
CA VAL A 227 10.50 6.50 -8.84
C VAL A 227 10.70 6.96 -10.29
N GLU A 228 10.89 6.01 -11.19
CA GLU A 228 10.96 6.22 -12.64
C GLU A 228 9.63 5.93 -13.32
N ASN A 229 8.82 5.02 -12.76
CA ASN A 229 7.48 4.73 -13.27
C ASN A 229 6.61 4.19 -12.15
N PHE A 230 5.36 4.64 -12.11
CA PHE A 230 4.31 3.90 -11.41
C PHE A 230 3.65 3.01 -12.45
N HIS A 231 3.71 1.70 -12.29
CA HIS A 231 3.09 0.81 -13.27
C HIS A 231 1.56 0.97 -13.25
N SER A 232 0.89 0.45 -14.26
CA SER A 232 -0.57 0.37 -14.35
C SER A 232 -0.99 -1.07 -14.65
N TYR A 233 -1.98 -1.56 -13.92
CA TYR A 233 -2.54 -2.90 -14.08
C TYR A 233 -3.37 -3.08 -15.36
N VAL A 234 -3.75 -1.97 -16.00
CA VAL A 234 -4.48 -1.99 -17.27
C VAL A 234 -3.69 -2.76 -18.34
N ASP A 235 -4.35 -3.76 -18.94
CA ASP A 235 -3.84 -4.59 -20.04
C ASP A 235 -2.52 -5.35 -19.73
N GLN A 236 -2.29 -5.75 -18.48
CA GLN A 236 -1.10 -6.52 -18.12
C GLN A 236 -1.13 -7.99 -18.58
N GLY A 237 0.05 -8.48 -18.97
CA GLY A 237 0.33 -9.90 -19.24
C GLY A 237 1.00 -10.61 -18.04
N SER A 238 1.47 -11.85 -18.24
CA SER A 238 2.02 -12.71 -17.18
C SER A 238 3.25 -12.14 -16.43
N ALA A 239 3.95 -11.16 -17.00
CA ALA A 239 5.19 -10.62 -16.43
C ALA A 239 5.00 -9.86 -15.11
N HIS A 240 3.80 -9.33 -14.85
CA HIS A 240 3.50 -8.69 -13.56
C HIS A 240 3.26 -9.71 -12.45
N ALA A 241 2.49 -10.78 -12.74
CA ALA A 241 2.37 -11.89 -11.80
C ALA A 241 3.74 -12.43 -11.41
N ASP A 242 4.64 -12.66 -12.39
CA ASP A 242 6.01 -13.12 -12.15
C ASP A 242 6.83 -12.16 -11.25
N ALA A 243 6.58 -10.85 -11.31
CA ALA A 243 7.26 -9.85 -10.49
C ALA A 243 6.65 -9.64 -9.10
N ASP A 244 5.43 -10.13 -8.89
CA ASP A 244 4.70 -10.16 -7.61
C ASP A 244 4.85 -11.51 -6.89
N HIS A 245 5.48 -12.50 -7.55
CA HIS A 245 5.77 -13.80 -6.96
C HIS A 245 7.07 -13.80 -6.16
N TRP A 246 7.06 -14.55 -5.05
CA TRP A 246 8.26 -15.03 -4.37
C TRP A 246 8.53 -16.46 -4.83
N ASP A 247 9.80 -16.80 -5.09
CA ASP A 247 10.18 -18.15 -5.53
C ASP A 247 9.98 -19.16 -4.40
N SER A 248 9.26 -20.24 -4.67
CA SER A 248 8.93 -21.29 -3.68
C SER A 248 10.15 -22.00 -3.08
N ASP A 249 11.32 -21.87 -3.71
CA ASP A 249 12.58 -22.48 -3.30
C ASP A 249 13.40 -21.57 -2.36
N TRP A 250 12.89 -20.37 -2.03
CA TRP A 250 13.55 -19.48 -1.08
C TRP A 250 13.34 -19.95 0.36
N PRO A 251 14.35 -19.77 1.24
CA PRO A 251 14.17 -20.07 2.66
C PRO A 251 13.09 -19.18 3.26
N ASP A 252 12.39 -19.69 4.27
CA ASP A 252 11.38 -18.93 5.01
C ASP A 252 11.97 -17.60 5.47
N MET A 253 11.25 -16.51 5.19
CA MET A 253 11.62 -15.17 5.64
C MET A 253 11.31 -15.05 7.13
N ASP A 254 12.25 -14.52 7.91
CA ASP A 254 12.11 -14.31 9.34
C ASP A 254 12.06 -12.81 9.63
N ALA A 255 10.90 -12.33 10.09
CA ALA A 255 10.69 -10.92 10.44
C ALA A 255 11.68 -10.41 11.52
N ALA A 256 12.30 -11.31 12.30
CA ALA A 256 13.32 -10.96 13.28
C ALA A 256 14.74 -10.84 12.68
N GLU A 257 14.96 -11.32 11.45
CA GLU A 257 16.23 -11.31 10.75
C GLU A 257 16.09 -10.57 9.40
N PRO A 258 16.29 -9.23 9.37
CA PRO A 258 16.11 -8.45 8.15
C PRO A 258 16.88 -8.98 6.94
N SER A 259 18.03 -9.64 7.13
CA SER A 259 18.81 -10.22 6.02
C SER A 259 18.11 -11.38 5.31
N SER A 260 17.09 -12.01 5.92
CA SER A 260 16.27 -13.01 5.22
C SER A 260 15.49 -12.41 4.04
N PHE A 261 15.33 -11.09 3.99
CA PHE A 261 14.64 -10.36 2.93
C PHE A 261 15.58 -9.80 1.85
N ASP A 262 16.89 -10.03 1.94
CA ASP A 262 17.88 -9.41 1.02
C ASP A 262 17.64 -9.76 -0.46
N ARG A 263 17.03 -10.93 -0.70
CA ARG A 263 16.66 -11.40 -2.05
C ARG A 263 15.41 -10.74 -2.59
N LEU A 264 14.50 -10.30 -1.71
CA LEU A 264 13.24 -9.69 -2.13
C LEU A 264 13.50 -8.24 -2.55
N TRP A 265 13.26 -7.96 -3.82
CA TRP A 265 13.55 -6.66 -4.42
C TRP A 265 12.83 -5.54 -3.65
N GLY A 266 13.60 -4.55 -3.17
CA GLY A 266 13.07 -3.38 -2.48
C GLY A 266 12.63 -3.60 -1.03
N ALA A 267 12.50 -4.84 -0.56
CA ALA A 267 11.96 -5.16 0.77
C ALA A 267 12.75 -4.52 1.92
N ARG A 268 14.08 -4.52 1.84
CA ARG A 268 14.95 -3.89 2.85
C ARG A 268 14.71 -2.37 2.95
N VAL A 269 14.55 -1.70 1.81
CA VAL A 269 14.29 -0.25 1.79
C VAL A 269 12.86 0.04 2.26
N ALA A 270 11.88 -0.78 1.87
CA ALA A 270 10.51 -0.70 2.36
C ALA A 270 10.44 -0.82 3.88
N GLN A 271 11.16 -1.79 4.48
CA GLN A 271 11.25 -1.94 5.93
C GLN A 271 11.85 -0.70 6.60
N GLU A 272 12.94 -0.15 6.06
CA GLU A 272 13.56 1.07 6.59
C GLU A 272 12.61 2.27 6.55
N LYS A 273 11.91 2.47 5.43
CA LYS A 273 10.93 3.57 5.27
C LYS A 273 9.69 3.34 6.13
N GLY A 274 9.21 2.11 6.25
CA GLY A 274 8.08 1.74 7.12
C GLY A 274 8.39 2.02 8.59
N VAL A 275 9.58 1.65 9.08
CA VAL A 275 10.04 1.98 10.44
C VAL A 275 10.07 3.50 10.65
N ARG A 276 10.54 4.26 9.66
CA ARG A 276 10.57 5.73 9.75
C ARG A 276 9.17 6.35 9.79
N LEU A 277 8.22 5.82 9.01
CA LEU A 277 6.82 6.25 9.06
C LEU A 277 6.22 5.97 10.45
N LEU A 278 6.50 4.81 11.02
CA LEU A 278 6.04 4.46 12.37
C LEU A 278 6.68 5.32 13.46
N ASP A 279 7.94 5.74 13.30
CA ASP A 279 8.57 6.70 14.21
C ASP A 279 7.82 8.05 14.21
N PHE A 280 7.41 8.54 13.03
CA PHE A 280 6.59 9.75 12.92
C PHE A 280 5.23 9.59 13.60
N TRP A 281 4.55 8.48 13.29
CA TRP A 281 3.24 8.14 13.86
C TRP A 281 3.29 8.03 15.39
N GLN A 282 4.27 7.30 15.92
CA GLN A 282 4.43 7.12 17.37
C GLN A 282 4.74 8.43 18.09
N ALA A 283 5.47 9.34 17.44
CA ALA A 283 5.72 10.68 17.97
C ALA A 283 4.50 11.61 17.89
N GLY A 284 3.41 11.20 17.23
CA GLY A 284 2.25 12.05 16.96
C GLY A 284 2.61 13.25 16.08
N THR A 285 3.56 13.08 15.17
CA THR A 285 4.06 14.16 14.31
C THR A 285 2.92 14.64 13.42
N ALA A 286 2.66 15.95 13.38
CA ALA A 286 1.66 16.48 12.45
C ALA A 286 2.13 16.26 11.00
N TRP A 287 1.17 16.08 10.09
CA TRP A 287 1.45 15.85 8.68
C TRP A 287 2.37 16.95 8.09
N GLU A 288 2.08 18.20 8.45
CA GLU A 288 2.75 19.41 8.02
C GLU A 288 4.13 19.62 8.69
N ASP A 289 4.40 18.93 9.80
CA ASP A 289 5.65 19.06 10.57
C ASP A 289 6.77 18.13 10.04
N GLY A 290 6.69 17.74 8.76
CA GLY A 290 7.75 17.07 8.01
C GLY A 290 7.42 15.66 7.50
N VAL A 291 6.25 15.10 7.83
CA VAL A 291 5.82 13.80 7.29
C VAL A 291 5.59 13.89 5.79
N ALA A 292 4.86 14.91 5.33
CA ALA A 292 4.59 15.16 3.92
C ALA A 292 5.88 15.37 3.11
N ASP A 293 6.78 16.22 3.61
CA ASP A 293 8.06 16.51 2.96
C ASP A 293 8.96 15.27 2.85
N TRP A 294 8.98 14.43 3.89
CA TRP A 294 9.73 13.18 3.87
C TRP A 294 9.15 12.18 2.85
N LEU A 295 7.82 12.01 2.82
CA LEU A 295 7.16 11.14 1.85
C LEU A 295 7.45 11.60 0.41
N LEU A 296 7.34 12.90 0.12
CA LEU A 296 7.61 13.46 -1.21
C LEU A 296 9.10 13.44 -1.58
N GLY A 297 9.98 13.63 -0.62
CA GLY A 297 11.43 13.76 -0.83
C GLY A 297 12.19 12.44 -0.86
N GLU A 298 11.72 11.42 -0.15
CA GLU A 298 12.45 10.17 0.05
C GLU A 298 11.70 8.90 -0.34
N VAL A 299 10.37 8.88 -0.27
CA VAL A 299 9.56 7.70 -0.59
C VAL A 299 9.05 7.81 -2.01
N PHE A 300 8.24 8.83 -2.31
CA PHE A 300 7.60 9.06 -3.60
C PHE A 300 8.28 10.17 -4.41
N ASN A 301 9.59 10.36 -4.23
CA ASN A 301 10.33 11.30 -5.06
C ASN A 301 10.40 10.79 -6.51
N LEU A 302 10.17 11.68 -7.47
CA LEU A 302 10.22 11.33 -8.88
C LEU A 302 11.63 11.52 -9.44
N SER A 303 12.07 10.56 -10.25
CA SER A 303 13.27 10.67 -11.06
C SER A 303 13.11 11.80 -12.08
N PRO A 304 14.18 12.53 -12.44
CA PRO A 304 14.14 13.47 -13.57
C PRO A 304 13.76 12.81 -14.91
N ASN A 305 13.88 11.48 -14.99
CA ASN A 305 13.51 10.67 -16.15
C ASN A 305 12.19 9.92 -15.95
N ALA A 306 11.35 10.33 -14.98
CA ALA A 306 10.08 9.66 -14.73
C ALA A 306 9.21 9.64 -15.99
N THR A 307 8.66 8.47 -16.30
CA THR A 307 7.77 8.26 -17.45
C THR A 307 6.34 8.10 -16.99
N SER A 308 5.39 8.35 -17.89
CA SER A 308 3.97 8.06 -17.67
C SER A 308 3.74 6.57 -17.45
N SER A 309 2.71 6.23 -16.68
CA SER A 309 2.41 4.86 -16.26
C SER A 309 2.28 3.91 -17.46
N ASP A 310 2.91 2.75 -17.36
CA ASP A 310 2.85 1.69 -18.35
C ASP A 310 2.75 0.32 -17.66
N ASN A 311 2.69 -0.76 -18.44
CA ASN A 311 2.58 -2.13 -17.97
C ASN A 311 3.90 -2.91 -18.09
N THR A 312 5.06 -2.23 -18.07
CA THR A 312 6.39 -2.82 -18.27
C THR A 312 7.15 -3.00 -16.96
N VAL A 313 7.55 -4.24 -16.64
CA VAL A 313 8.29 -4.64 -15.40
C VAL A 313 9.71 -5.12 -15.67
#